data_AF-A0A6N7YR45-F1
#
_entry.id   AF-A0A6N7YR45-F1
#
_cell.length_a   1.000
_cell.length_b   1.000
_cell.length_c   1.000
_cell.angle_alpha   90.00
_cell.angle_beta   90.00
_cell.angle_gamma   90.00
#
_symmetry.space_group_name_H-M   'P 1'
#
loop_
_entity.id
_entity.type
_entity.pdbx_description
1 polymer ?
#
loop_
_entity_poly.entity_id
_entity_poly.type
_entity_poly.pdbx_seq_one_letter_code
_entity_poly.pdbx_strand_id
1 'polypeptide(L)'
;MSETGEVEVRSGDVVLVRGLGAAAPYLAQVTGSRLGRLVVERADGRAAGPVALRDVLCVYKPAGAPSSGGLAPTERRRPTAQMKLEL
;
A
#
# COMPACT_ATOMS: atom_id res chain seq x y z
N MET A 1 15.42 -18.32 -16.59
CA MET A 1 14.74 -19.06 -15.51
C MET A 1 13.84 -18.05 -14.82
N SER A 2 12.54 -18.12 -15.09
CA SER A 2 11.58 -17.15 -14.59
C SER A 2 11.21 -17.53 -13.16
N GLU A 3 11.76 -16.83 -12.17
CA GLU A 3 11.22 -16.86 -10.80
C GLU A 3 9.81 -16.29 -10.84
N THR A 4 8.84 -17.14 -11.18
CA THR A 4 7.44 -16.87 -10.91
C THR A 4 7.24 -17.31 -9.47
N GLY A 5 7.85 -16.57 -8.54
CA GLY A 5 7.55 -16.74 -7.12
C GLY A 5 6.08 -16.46 -6.95
N GLU A 6 5.29 -17.47 -6.58
CA GLU A 6 3.91 -17.25 -6.18
C GLU A 6 3.91 -16.25 -5.02
N VAL A 7 3.42 -15.04 -5.28
CA VAL A 7 3.30 -14.02 -4.23
C VAL A 7 2.06 -14.39 -3.41
N GLU A 8 2.29 -15.03 -2.27
CA GLU A 8 1.23 -15.35 -1.31
C GLU A 8 0.65 -14.04 -0.74
N VAL A 9 -0.68 -13.88 -0.76
CA VAL A 9 -1.38 -12.70 -0.23
C VAL A 9 -2.02 -13.04 1.11
N ARG A 10 -1.74 -12.24 2.14
CA ARG A 10 -2.21 -12.45 3.52
C ARG A 10 -2.94 -11.21 4.06
N SER A 11 -3.74 -11.40 5.10
CA SER A 11 -4.34 -10.26 5.82
C SER A 11 -3.26 -9.30 6.34
N GLY A 12 -3.52 -8.00 6.23
CA GLY A 12 -2.58 -6.94 6.54
C GLY A 12 -1.76 -6.44 5.36
N ASP A 13 -1.62 -7.24 4.29
CA ASP A 13 -0.98 -6.79 3.05
C ASP A 13 -1.79 -5.67 2.40
N VAL A 14 -1.10 -4.76 1.72
CA VAL A 14 -1.75 -3.75 0.87
C VAL A 14 -1.63 -4.21 -0.58
N VAL A 15 -2.73 -4.16 -1.33
CA VAL A 15 -2.77 -4.55 -2.73
C VAL A 15 -3.13 -3.37 -3.62
N LEU A 16 -2.48 -3.28 -4.78
CA LEU A 16 -2.94 -2.44 -5.87
C LEU A 16 -3.90 -3.24 -6.72
N VAL A 17 -5.16 -2.83 -6.74
CA VAL A 17 -6.23 -3.53 -7.46
C VAL A 17 -6.54 -2.80 -8.75
N ARG A 18 -6.71 -3.56 -9.83
CA ARG A 18 -7.22 -3.07 -11.11
C ARG A 18 -8.65 -2.56 -10.91
N GLY A 19 -8.91 -1.32 -11.33
CA GLY A 19 -10.27 -0.77 -11.34
C GLY A 19 -11.18 -1.53 -12.31
N LEU A 20 -12.47 -1.63 -12.00
CA LEU A 20 -13.47 -2.21 -12.91
C LEU A 20 -13.89 -1.18 -13.96
N GLY A 21 -13.91 -1.58 -15.23
CA GLY A 21 -14.31 -0.70 -16.33
C GLY A 21 -13.38 0.50 -16.48
N ALA A 22 -13.95 1.72 -16.42
CA ALA A 22 -13.20 2.97 -16.52
C ALA A 22 -12.65 3.49 -15.17
N ALA A 23 -12.85 2.74 -14.07
CA ALA A 23 -12.33 3.17 -12.77
C ALA A 23 -10.80 3.07 -12.73
N ALA A 24 -10.16 4.06 -12.10
CA ALA A 24 -8.72 4.02 -11.85
C ALA A 24 -8.36 2.86 -10.90
N PRO A 25 -7.15 2.30 -11.00
CA PRO A 25 -6.60 1.40 -9.99
C PRO A 25 -6.63 2.03 -8.60
N TYR A 26 -6.76 1.20 -7.57
CA TYR A 26 -6.85 1.70 -6.20
C TYR A 26 -6.06 0.81 -5.23
N LEU A 27 -5.60 1.42 -4.14
CA LEU A 27 -4.96 0.71 -3.04
C LEU A 27 -6.02 0.23 -2.04
N ALA A 28 -5.85 -0.99 -1.55
CA ALA A 28 -6.70 -1.54 -0.51
C ALA A 28 -5.90 -2.45 0.42
N GLN A 29 -6.22 -2.44 1.71
CA GLN A 29 -5.68 -3.37 2.68
C GLN A 29 -6.50 -4.66 2.66
N VAL A 30 -5.84 -5.81 2.63
CA VAL A 30 -6.48 -7.12 2.73
C VAL A 30 -6.86 -7.36 4.19
N THR A 31 -8.15 -7.54 4.44
CA THR A 31 -8.66 -7.88 5.78
C THR A 31 -8.88 -9.37 5.94
N GLY A 32 -9.12 -10.09 4.84
CA GLY A 32 -9.24 -11.55 4.86
C GLY A 32 -9.45 -12.15 3.47
N SER A 33 -9.88 -13.41 3.44
CA SER A 33 -10.28 -14.08 2.21
C SER A 33 -11.57 -14.87 2.41
N ARG A 34 -12.39 -14.94 1.36
CA ARG A 34 -13.65 -15.69 1.35
C ARG A 34 -13.91 -16.23 -0.06
N LEU A 35 -14.16 -17.53 -0.16
CA LEU A 35 -14.49 -18.21 -1.43
C LEU A 35 -13.48 -17.92 -2.56
N GLY A 36 -12.18 -17.97 -2.25
CA GLY A 36 -11.10 -17.72 -3.21
C GLY A 36 -10.94 -16.25 -3.64
N ARG A 37 -11.58 -15.31 -2.93
CA ARG A 37 -11.47 -13.86 -3.16
C ARG A 37 -10.95 -13.16 -1.92
N LEU A 38 -10.24 -12.06 -2.13
CA LEU A 38 -9.75 -11.19 -1.07
C LEU A 38 -10.87 -10.27 -0.60
N VAL A 39 -11.07 -10.19 0.71
CA VAL A 39 -11.87 -9.14 1.34
C VAL A 39 -10.92 -7.99 1.66
N VAL A 40 -11.25 -6.78 1.21
CA VAL A 40 -10.36 -5.63 1.28
C VAL A 40 -11.09 -4.38 1.76
N GLU A 41 -10.35 -3.50 2.41
CA GLU A 41 -10.78 -2.14 2.74
C GLU A 41 -9.97 -1.15 1.91
N ARG A 42 -10.64 -0.28 1.16
CA ARG A 42 -9.95 0.67 0.29
C ARG A 42 -9.28 1.77 1.12
N ALA A 43 -8.09 2.17 0.71
CA ALA A 43 -7.35 3.26 1.35
C ALA A 43 -8.09 4.62 1.24
N ASP A 44 -9.00 4.77 0.27
CA ASP A 44 -9.83 5.97 0.09
C ASP A 44 -11.17 5.91 0.86
N GLY A 45 -11.38 4.87 1.68
CA GLY A 45 -12.59 4.70 2.51
C GLY A 45 -13.85 4.32 1.73
N ARG A 46 -13.79 4.17 0.41
CA ARG A 46 -14.94 3.72 -0.38
C ARG A 46 -15.19 2.22 -0.18
N ALA A 47 -16.45 1.81 -0.31
CA ALA A 47 -16.78 0.40 -0.31
C ALA A 47 -16.10 -0.34 -1.47
N ALA A 48 -15.61 -1.55 -1.19
CA ALA A 48 -15.15 -2.50 -2.20
C ALA A 48 -15.82 -3.87 -1.97
N GLY A 49 -16.16 -4.53 -3.07
CA GLY A 49 -16.53 -5.94 -3.04
C GLY A 49 -15.30 -6.86 -2.98
N PRO A 50 -15.51 -8.18 -2.84
CA PRO A 50 -14.41 -9.14 -2.83
C PRO A 50 -13.61 -9.13 -4.14
N VAL A 51 -12.29 -9.01 -4.03
CA VAL A 51 -11.34 -8.88 -5.14
C VAL A 51 -10.81 -10.24 -5.56
N ALA A 52 -10.81 -10.53 -6.86
CA ALA A 52 -10.18 -11.74 -7.39
C ALA A 52 -8.67 -11.55 -7.48
N LEU A 53 -7.88 -12.60 -7.22
CA LEU A 53 -6.42 -12.54 -7.28
C LEU A 53 -5.88 -12.06 -8.63
N ARG A 54 -6.55 -12.40 -9.73
CA ARG A 54 -6.20 -11.93 -11.09
C ARG A 54 -6.28 -10.42 -11.30
N ASP A 55 -7.04 -9.73 -10.45
CA ASP A 55 -7.23 -8.28 -10.51
C ASP A 55 -6.22 -7.55 -9.61
N VAL A 56 -5.39 -8.28 -8.86
CA VAL A 56 -4.27 -7.73 -8.09
C VAL A 56 -3.09 -7.48 -9.01
N LEU A 57 -2.69 -6.22 -9.13
CA LEU A 57 -1.56 -5.79 -9.95
C LEU A 57 -0.24 -5.85 -9.17
N CYS A 58 -0.28 -5.59 -7.86
CA CYS A 58 0.88 -5.58 -6.99
C CYS A 58 0.47 -5.86 -5.55
N VAL A 59 1.37 -6.46 -4.78
CA VAL A 59 1.22 -6.73 -3.35
C VAL A 59 2.36 -6.06 -2.60
N TYR A 60 2.02 -5.17 -1.68
CA TYR A 60 2.94 -4.50 -0.77
C TYR A 60 2.87 -5.17 0.59
N LYS A 61 4.00 -5.74 1.01
CA LYS A 61 4.16 -6.35 2.33
C LYS A 61 4.37 -5.27 3.39
N PRO A 62 3.87 -5.47 4.62
CA PRO A 62 4.15 -4.56 5.71
C PRO A 62 5.67 -4.49 5.94
N ALA A 63 6.23 -3.28 5.91
CA ALA A 63 7.66 -3.05 6.11
C ALA A 63 8.14 -3.32 7.56
N GLY A 64 7.22 -3.63 8.47
CA GLY A 64 7.48 -3.76 9.90
C GLY A 64 7.62 -2.39 10.59
N ALA A 65 7.95 -2.42 11.88
CA ALA A 65 8.29 -1.20 12.59
C ALA A 65 9.58 -0.60 11.99
N PRO A 66 9.70 0.74 11.91
CA PRO A 66 10.97 1.36 11.56
C PRO A 66 12.05 0.83 12.51
N SER A 67 13.13 0.31 11.94
CA SER A 67 14.24 -0.21 12.73
C SER A 67 14.80 0.92 13.59
N SER A 68 14.78 0.75 14.92
CA SER A 68 15.35 1.70 15.88
C SER A 68 16.88 1.84 15.76
N GLY A 69 17.52 0.98 14.99
CA GLY A 69 18.95 1.04 14.71
C GLY A 69 19.26 1.78 13.41
N GLY A 70 19.93 2.93 13.53
CA GLY A 70 20.82 3.41 12.46
C GLY A 70 20.36 4.60 11.63
N LEU A 71 19.36 5.38 12.04
CA LEU A 71 19.34 6.77 11.59
C LEU A 71 20.52 7.46 12.27
N ALA A 72 21.59 7.73 11.49
CA ALA A 72 22.62 8.69 11.90
C ALA A 72 21.91 9.90 12.49
N PRO A 73 22.39 10.48 13.60
CA PRO A 73 21.70 11.57 14.28
C PRO A 73 21.26 12.57 13.21
N THR A 74 19.95 12.68 12.98
CA THR A 74 19.44 13.69 12.06
C THR A 74 19.90 15.00 12.64
N GLU A 75 20.94 15.56 12.03
CA GLU A 75 21.53 16.82 12.45
C GLU A 75 20.36 17.79 12.61
N ARG A 76 20.19 18.36 13.80
CA ARG A 76 19.05 19.24 14.10
C ARG A 76 19.12 20.42 13.13
N ARG A 77 18.43 20.31 11.99
CA ARG A 77 18.29 21.39 11.04
C ARG A 77 17.47 22.46 11.73
N ARG A 78 18.13 23.56 12.08
CA ARG A 78 17.44 24.77 12.52
C ARG A 78 16.58 25.26 11.35
N PRO A 79 15.40 25.84 11.60
CA PRO A 79 14.61 26.48 10.55
C PRO A 79 15.53 27.47 9.80
N THR A 80 15.86 27.16 8.55
CA THR A 80 16.51 28.12 7.66
C THR A 80 15.46 29.15 7.28
N ALA A 81 15.84 30.42 7.33
CA ALA A 81 15.02 31.62 7.18
C ALA A 81 13.67 31.39 6.48
N GLN A 82 12.60 31.75 7.18
CA GLN A 82 11.23 31.77 6.69
C GLN A 82 11.18 32.46 5.31
N MET A 83 10.73 31.76 4.28
CA MET A 83 10.50 32.37 2.97
C MET A 83 9.45 33.46 3.14
N LYS A 84 9.86 34.71 2.87
CA LYS A 84 8.92 35.82 2.74
C LYS A 84 8.08 35.57 1.49
N LEU A 85 6.78 35.41 1.68
CA LEU A 85 5.80 35.46 0.59
C LEU A 85 5.62 36.94 0.26
N GLU A 86 6.29 37.42 -0.79
CA GLU A 86 5.98 38.73 -1.37
C GLU A 86 4.63 38.59 -2.10
N LEU A 87 3.67 39.42 -1.71
CA LEU A 87 2.31 39.50 -2.26
C LEU A 87 2.23 40.62 -3.29
#